data_AF-A0A9D5UW23-F1
#
_entry.id   AF-A0A9D5UW23-F1
#
_cell.length_a   1.000
_cell.length_b   1.000
_cell.length_c   1.000
_cell.angle_alpha   90.00
_cell.angle_beta   90.00
_cell.angle_gamma   90.00
#
_symmetry.space_group_name_H-M   'P 1'
#
loop_
_entity.id
_entity.type
_entity.pdbx_description
1 polymer ?
#
loop_
_entity_poly.entity_id
_entity_poly.type
_entity_poly.pdbx_seq_one_letter_code
_entity_poly.pdbx_strand_id
1 'polypeptide(L)'
;MTTHNLSEASKMVGVSRTTLYKKIQRGLLSASVDREGNRVIEVSELLRVFGELKELPRGPSLPEQHKDNSYHGHDSLLVASLRDQIVLLKEQIGTLREELAAARERESRFLGLLENRPVPLLEDGRPWWRRMF
;
A
#
# COMPACT_ATOMS: atom_id res chain seq x y z
N MET A 1 26.03 -1.35 -8.37
CA MET A 1 25.41 -1.49 -7.03
C MET A 1 26.41 -2.18 -6.14
N THR A 2 26.63 -1.70 -4.92
CA THR A 2 27.65 -2.23 -4.00
C THR A 2 27.13 -3.50 -3.31
N THR A 3 27.86 -4.60 -3.42
CA THR A 3 27.50 -5.90 -2.85
C THR A 3 28.52 -6.35 -1.81
N HIS A 4 28.04 -7.01 -0.76
CA HIS A 4 28.85 -7.49 0.34
C HIS A 4 28.57 -8.96 0.63
N ASN A 5 29.62 -9.70 0.99
CA ASN A 5 29.44 -11.05 1.49
C ASN A 5 28.70 -11.05 2.84
N LEU A 6 28.22 -12.22 3.24
CA LEU A 6 27.43 -12.36 4.46
C LEU A 6 28.16 -11.94 5.75
N SER A 7 29.50 -12.02 5.76
CA SER A 7 30.32 -11.64 6.90
C SER A 7 30.40 -10.13 7.06
N GLU A 8 30.61 -9.41 5.95
CA GLU A 8 30.61 -7.96 5.90
C GLU A 8 29.22 -7.41 6.21
N ALA A 9 28.19 -7.97 5.58
CA ALA A 9 26.80 -7.63 5.85
C ALA A 9 26.46 -7.78 7.34
N SER A 10 26.87 -8.89 7.97
CA SER A 10 26.67 -9.17 9.39
C SER A 10 27.30 -8.08 10.28
N LYS A 11 28.50 -7.61 9.93
CA LYS A 11 29.16 -6.51 10.64
C LYS A 11 28.46 -5.18 10.41
N MET A 12 28.06 -4.88 9.19
CA MET A 12 27.40 -3.64 8.80
C MET A 12 26.06 -3.45 9.51
N VAL A 13 25.23 -4.48 9.60
CA VAL A 13 23.94 -4.37 10.32
C VAL A 13 24.04 -4.74 11.80
N GLY A 14 25.21 -5.23 12.24
CA GLY A 14 25.46 -5.62 13.63
C GLY A 14 24.61 -6.77 14.14
N VAL A 15 24.23 -7.71 13.27
CA VAL A 15 23.47 -8.93 13.60
C VAL A 15 24.28 -10.17 13.24
N SER A 16 23.98 -11.32 13.86
CA SER A 16 24.67 -12.57 13.54
C SER A 16 24.42 -13.04 12.09
N ARG A 17 25.39 -13.75 11.50
CA ARG A 17 25.21 -14.42 10.19
C ARG A 17 23.98 -15.34 10.18
N THR A 18 23.69 -16.02 11.28
CA THR A 18 22.51 -16.87 11.45
C THR A 18 21.21 -16.08 11.29
N THR A 19 21.16 -14.84 11.79
CA THR A 19 20.00 -13.95 11.62
C THR A 19 19.81 -13.56 10.15
N LEU A 20 20.91 -13.27 9.44
CA LEU A 20 20.86 -13.00 8.00
C LEU A 20 20.35 -14.21 7.22
N TYR A 21 20.88 -15.41 7.48
CA TYR A 21 20.41 -16.64 6.85
C TYR A 21 18.91 -16.89 7.08
N LYS A 22 18.43 -16.73 8.32
CA LYS A 22 17.00 -16.88 8.64
C LYS A 22 16.14 -15.89 7.86
N LYS A 23 16.57 -14.64 7.71
CA LYS A 23 15.83 -13.63 6.94
C LYS A 23 15.85 -13.94 5.45
N ILE A 24 16.96 -14.44 4.90
CA ILE A 24 17.03 -14.89 3.50
C ILE A 24 16.10 -16.08 3.26
N GLN A 25 16.15 -17.11 4.12
CA GLN A 25 15.28 -18.29 4.00
C GLN A 25 13.78 -17.96 4.10
N ARG A 26 13.44 -16.93 4.86
CA ARG A 26 12.07 -16.41 4.98
C ARG A 26 11.65 -15.48 3.84
N GLY A 27 12.54 -15.18 2.89
CA GLY A 27 12.28 -14.25 1.79
C GLY A 27 12.22 -12.78 2.20
N LEU A 28 12.68 -12.43 3.40
CA LEU A 28 12.67 -11.05 3.91
C LEU A 28 13.87 -10.24 3.41
N LEU A 29 14.97 -10.91 3.08
CA LEU A 29 16.22 -10.33 2.62
C LEU A 29 16.66 -11.01 1.33
N SER A 30 16.89 -10.23 0.27
CA SER A 30 17.36 -10.78 -1.00
C SER A 30 18.88 -10.97 -0.97
N ALA A 31 19.34 -12.08 -1.53
CA ALA A 31 20.75 -12.36 -1.72
C ALA A 31 20.96 -12.95 -3.12
N SER A 32 22.04 -12.54 -3.77
CA SER A 32 22.48 -13.06 -5.06
C SER A 32 23.76 -13.88 -4.90
N VAL A 33 24.19 -14.53 -5.98
CA VAL A 33 25.45 -15.25 -6.04
C VAL A 33 26.38 -14.47 -6.96
N ASP A 34 27.59 -14.18 -6.52
CA ASP A 34 28.61 -13.51 -7.33
C ASP A 34 29.24 -14.47 -8.36
N ARG A 35 30.21 -13.96 -9.13
CA ARG A 35 30.88 -14.76 -10.17
C ARG A 35 31.76 -15.86 -9.59
N GLU A 36 32.19 -15.69 -8.35
CA GLU A 36 33.00 -16.62 -7.58
C GLU A 36 32.16 -17.67 -6.83
N GLY A 37 30.82 -17.62 -6.93
CA GLY A 37 29.91 -18.57 -6.28
C GLY A 37 29.57 -18.24 -4.83
N ASN A 38 29.97 -17.07 -4.32
CA ASN A 38 29.67 -16.64 -2.96
C ASN A 38 28.33 -15.92 -2.90
N ARG A 39 27.64 -16.11 -1.78
CA ARG A 39 26.41 -15.36 -1.49
C ARG A 39 26.74 -13.93 -1.10
N VAL A 40 26.18 -12.99 -1.84
CA VAL A 40 26.32 -11.55 -1.63
C VAL A 40 24.96 -10.90 -1.44
N ILE A 41 24.94 -9.82 -0.66
CA ILE A 41 23.77 -8.99 -0.39
C ILE A 41 24.09 -7.57 -0.82
N GLU A 42 23.14 -6.91 -1.47
CA GLU A 42 23.28 -5.51 -1.84
C GLU A 42 23.13 -4.59 -0.62
N VAL A 43 23.84 -3.47 -0.60
CA VAL A 43 23.69 -2.44 0.46
C VAL A 43 22.25 -1.92 0.55
N SER A 44 21.57 -1.75 -0.58
CA SER A 44 20.15 -1.38 -0.68
C SER A 44 19.24 -2.34 0.09
N GLU A 45 19.50 -3.65 -0.02
CA GLU A 45 18.74 -4.68 0.69
C GLU A 45 19.00 -4.67 2.20
N LEU A 46 20.25 -4.40 2.61
CA LEU A 46 20.56 -4.25 4.03
C LEU A 46 19.85 -3.02 4.63
N LEU A 47 19.90 -1.88 3.94
CA LEU A 47 19.21 -0.66 4.35
C LEU A 47 17.70 -0.85 4.43
N ARG A 48 17.10 -1.51 3.43
CA ARG A 48 15.66 -1.79 3.40
C ARG A 48 15.18 -2.64 4.58
N VAL A 49 15.97 -3.63 4.99
CA VAL A 49 15.56 -4.63 5.99
C VAL A 49 15.95 -4.25 7.42
N PHE A 50 17.07 -3.55 7.59
CA PHE A 50 17.65 -3.24 8.90
C PHE A 50 17.68 -1.74 9.20
N GLY A 51 17.44 -0.88 8.22
CA GLY A 51 17.57 0.56 8.38
C GLY A 51 19.04 0.97 8.42
N GLU A 52 19.41 1.76 9.42
CA GLU A 52 20.77 2.30 9.57
C GLU A 52 21.83 1.18 9.68
N LEU A 53 22.91 1.33 8.92
CA LEU A 53 24.08 0.46 9.04
C LEU A 53 24.95 0.99 10.17
N LYS A 54 25.42 0.10 11.05
CA LYS A 54 26.44 0.43 12.03
C LYS A 54 27.66 0.94 11.29
N GLU A 55 28.09 2.15 11.63
CA GLU A 55 29.31 2.72 11.14
C GLU A 55 30.45 1.72 11.40
N LEU A 56 31.02 1.19 10.33
CA LEU A 56 32.31 0.53 10.44
C LEU A 56 33.30 1.60 10.93
N PRO A 57 34.17 1.31 11.91
CA PRO A 57 35.27 2.21 12.23
C PRO A 57 36.14 2.32 10.97
N ARG A 58 35.89 3.37 10.18
CA ARG A 58 36.78 3.78 9.11
C ARG A 58 38.03 4.32 9.81
N GLY A 59 39.19 3.87 9.33
CA GLY A 59 40.48 4.45 9.71
C GLY A 59 40.49 5.99 9.51
N PRO A 60 41.51 6.67 10.05
CA PRO A 60 41.40 8.06 10.47
C PRO A 60 41.06 9.01 9.32
N SER A 61 40.05 9.84 9.57
CA SER A 61 39.79 11.17 9.01
C SER A 61 39.68 11.32 7.49
N LEU A 62 38.44 11.48 7.02
CA LEU A 62 38.08 12.44 5.97
C LEU A 62 36.92 13.30 6.52
N PRO A 63 36.94 14.63 6.32
CA PRO A 63 35.99 15.53 6.96
C PRO A 63 34.57 15.21 6.50
N GLU A 64 33.66 15.21 7.47
CA GLU A 64 32.22 15.13 7.33
C GLU A 64 31.74 16.06 6.21
N GLN A 65 31.52 15.52 5.02
CA GLN A 65 30.70 16.19 4.04
C GLN A 65 29.25 15.92 4.41
N HIS A 66 28.66 16.88 5.12
CA HIS A 66 27.22 17.13 5.13
C HIS A 66 26.66 17.00 3.70
N LYS A 67 26.10 15.83 3.38
CA LYS A 67 25.27 15.61 2.20
C LYS A 67 24.00 14.93 2.64
N ASP A 68 23.19 15.61 3.45
CA ASP A 68 21.90 15.03 3.85
C ASP A 68 20.73 16.02 4.00
N ASN A 69 20.74 17.12 3.23
CA ASN A 69 19.58 18.03 3.18
C ASN A 69 18.75 17.94 1.90
N SER A 70 19.18 17.19 0.87
CA SER A 70 18.42 17.08 -0.39
C SER A 70 17.44 15.91 -0.42
N TYR A 71 17.74 14.80 0.28
CA TYR A 71 16.89 13.61 0.29
C TYR A 71 15.68 13.76 1.22
N HIS A 72 15.88 14.34 2.41
CA HIS A 72 14.79 14.62 3.37
C HIS A 72 13.73 15.60 2.82
N GLY A 73 14.13 16.57 1.98
CA GLY A 73 13.19 17.52 1.37
C GLY A 73 12.26 16.86 0.36
N HIS A 74 12.79 15.99 -0.51
CA HIS A 74 12.00 15.28 -1.51
C HIS A 74 11.03 14.29 -0.87
N ASP A 75 11.47 13.55 0.15
CA ASP A 75 10.61 12.63 0.89
C ASP A 75 9.52 13.38 1.68
N SER A 76 9.84 14.53 2.26
CA SER A 76 8.86 15.37 2.95
C SER A 76 7.77 15.89 2.00
N LEU A 77 8.14 16.35 0.81
CA LEU A 77 7.21 16.80 -0.22
C LEU A 77 6.34 15.66 -0.77
N LEU A 78 6.94 14.48 -0.98
CA LEU A 78 6.20 13.29 -1.41
C LEU A 78 5.18 12.87 -0.34
N VAL A 79 5.59 12.84 0.93
CA VAL A 79 4.70 12.51 2.05
C VAL A 79 3.56 13.52 2.18
N ALA A 80 3.82 14.82 1.98
CA ALA A 80 2.77 15.84 1.95
C ALA A 80 1.78 15.60 0.81
N SER A 81 2.27 15.41 -0.42
CA SER A 81 1.43 15.12 -1.59
C SER A 81 0.58 13.85 -1.42
N LEU A 82 1.16 12.79 -0.86
CA LEU A 82 0.42 11.55 -0.58
C LEU A 82 -0.67 11.76 0.48
N ARG A 83 -0.41 12.58 1.51
CA ARG A 83 -1.43 12.92 2.52
C ARG A 83 -2.59 13.69 1.90
N ASP A 84 -2.31 14.66 1.04
CA ASP A 84 -3.33 15.44 0.35
C ASP A 84 -4.19 14.56 -0.56
N GLN A 85 -3.56 13.64 -1.29
CA GLN A 85 -4.29 12.64 -2.10
C GLN A 85 -5.18 11.73 -1.25
N ILE A 86 -4.72 11.30 -0.07
CA ILE A 86 -5.54 10.50 0.85
C ILE A 86 -6.76 11.29 1.33
N VAL A 87 -6.59 12.58 1.65
CA VAL A 87 -7.71 13.45 2.07
C VAL A 87 -8.72 13.57 0.94
N LEU A 88 -8.27 13.89 -0.28
CA LEU A 88 -9.14 14.00 -1.45
C LEU A 88 -9.89 12.70 -1.74
N LEU A 89 -9.20 11.56 -1.72
CA LEU A 89 -9.82 10.26 -1.95
C LEU A 89 -10.86 9.92 -0.88
N LYS A 90 -10.60 10.25 0.39
CA LYS A 90 -11.58 10.06 1.47
C LYS A 90 -12.82 10.92 1.29
N GLU A 91 -12.65 12.16 0.85
CA GLU A 91 -13.76 13.07 0.56
C GLU A 91 -14.61 12.53 -0.60
N GLN A 92 -13.98 12.09 -1.69
CA GLN A 92 -14.67 11.46 -2.83
C GLN A 92 -15.41 10.17 -2.43
N ILE A 93 -14.84 9.36 -1.55
CA ILE A 93 -15.54 8.18 -1.01
C ILE A 93 -16.75 8.61 -0.18
N GLY A 94 -16.64 9.71 0.57
CA GLY A 94 -17.74 10.30 1.32
C GLY A 94 -18.90 10.71 0.41
N THR A 95 -18.62 11.52 -0.61
CA THR A 95 -19.65 11.99 -1.56
C THR A 95 -20.32 10.84 -2.30
N LEU A 96 -19.55 9.87 -2.79
CA LEU A 96 -20.10 8.68 -3.47
C LEU A 96 -20.99 7.84 -2.55
N ARG A 97 -20.64 7.74 -1.26
CA ARG A 97 -21.48 7.02 -0.28
C ARG A 97 -22.79 7.74 -0.02
N GLU A 98 -22.77 9.07 0.06
CA GLU A 98 -23.97 9.88 0.20
C GLU A 98 -24.89 9.78 -1.02
N GLU A 99 -24.33 9.87 -2.23
CA GLU A 99 -25.06 9.69 -3.48
C GLU A 99 -25.70 8.29 -3.58
N LEU A 100 -24.95 7.25 -3.19
CA LEU A 100 -25.45 5.88 -3.14
C LEU A 100 -26.61 5.73 -2.15
N ALA A 101 -26.48 6.34 -0.96
CA ALA A 101 -27.54 6.32 0.05
C ALA A 101 -28.81 7.02 -0.47
N ALA A 102 -28.67 8.20 -1.07
CA ALA A 102 -29.78 8.93 -1.68
C ALA A 102 -30.42 8.17 -2.87
N ALA A 103 -29.64 7.44 -3.65
CA ALA A 103 -30.15 6.57 -4.71
C ALA A 103 -30.98 5.41 -4.14
N ARG A 104 -30.47 4.72 -3.11
CA ARG A 104 -31.18 3.62 -2.43
C ARG A 104 -32.47 4.07 -1.77
N GLU A 105 -32.47 5.26 -1.17
CA GLU A 105 -33.68 5.82 -0.59
C GLU A 105 -34.75 6.12 -1.66
N ARG A 106 -34.34 6.71 -2.79
CA ARG A 106 -35.24 6.94 -3.94
C ARG A 106 -35.82 5.62 -4.46
N GLU A 107 -34.99 4.60 -4.63
CA GLU A 107 -35.42 3.27 -5.07
C GLU A 107 -36.45 2.67 -4.09
N SER A 108 -36.15 2.72 -2.79
CA SER A 108 -37.05 2.20 -1.75
C SER A 108 -38.39 2.95 -1.74
N ARG A 109 -38.38 4.27 -1.93
CA ARG A 109 -39.61 5.07 -2.08
C ARG A 109 -40.42 4.66 -3.30
N PHE A 110 -39.79 4.47 -4.46
CA PHE A 110 -40.48 4.02 -5.67
C PHE A 110 -41.06 2.61 -5.53
N LEU A 111 -40.30 1.68 -4.95
CA LEU A 111 -40.78 0.32 -4.70
C LEU A 111 -41.99 0.31 -3.76
N GLY A 112 -41.95 1.11 -2.68
CA GLY A 112 -43.09 1.25 -1.78
C GLY A 112 -44.34 1.83 -2.45
N LEU A 113 -44.19 2.75 -3.41
CA LEU A 113 -45.31 3.27 -4.20
C LEU A 113 -45.91 2.22 -5.13
N LEU A 114 -45.08 1.34 -5.70
CA LEU A 114 -45.54 0.24 -6.55
C LEU A 114 -46.29 -0.83 -5.74
N GLU A 115 -45.79 -1.15 -4.55
CA GLU A 115 -46.42 -2.13 -3.64
C GLU A 115 -47.80 -1.66 -3.17
N ASN A 116 -47.96 -0.36 -2.90
CA ASN A 116 -49.22 0.22 -2.43
C ASN A 116 -50.17 0.63 -3.56
N ARG A 117 -49.83 0.38 -4.84
CA ARG A 117 -50.71 0.74 -5.95
C ARG A 117 -51.83 -0.31 -6.07
N PRO A 118 -53.10 0.05 -5.82
CA PRO A 118 -54.19 -0.87 -6.05
C PRO A 118 -54.23 -1.21 -7.54
N VAL A 119 -54.18 -2.52 -7.84
CA VAL A 119 -54.43 -3.01 -9.19
C VAL A 119 -55.85 -2.59 -9.56
N PRO A 120 -56.08 -1.82 -10.64
CA PRO A 120 -57.43 -1.58 -11.12
C PRO A 120 -58.07 -2.92 -11.49
N LEU A 121 -59.04 -3.35 -10.68
CA LEU A 121 -59.90 -4.48 -11.02
C LEU A 121 -61.00 -3.98 -11.96
N LEU A 122 -61.24 -4.71 -13.03
CA LEU A 122 -62.45 -4.59 -13.85
C LEU A 122 -63.69 -4.91 -13.00
N GLU A 123 -64.88 -4.52 -13.47
CA GLU A 123 -66.16 -4.81 -12.79
C GLU A 123 -66.33 -6.30 -12.45
N ASP A 124 -65.73 -7.19 -13.25
CA ASP A 124 -65.71 -8.65 -13.05
C ASP A 124 -64.64 -9.16 -12.06
N GLY A 125 -63.96 -8.27 -11.33
CA GLY A 125 -62.90 -8.63 -10.37
C GLY A 125 -61.58 -9.09 -11.01
N ARG A 126 -61.38 -8.89 -12.31
CA ARG A 126 -60.16 -9.30 -13.03
C ARG A 126 -59.19 -8.11 -13.19
N PRO A 127 -57.87 -8.33 -13.19
CA PRO A 127 -56.91 -7.27 -13.49
C PRO A 127 -56.99 -6.75 -14.92
N TRP A 128 -56.85 -5.44 -15.13
CA TRP A 128 -56.99 -4.79 -16.45
C TRP A 128 -56.07 -5.35 -17.55
N TRP A 129 -54.86 -5.80 -17.22
CA TRP A 129 -53.88 -6.33 -18.20
C TRP A 129 -54.29 -7.65 -18.85
N ARG A 130 -55.25 -8.39 -18.28
CA ARG A 130 -55.81 -9.61 -18.88
C ARG A 130 -56.66 -9.36 -20.13
N ARG A 131 -56.93 -8.10 -20.49
CA ARG A 131 -57.60 -7.75 -21.76
C ARG A 131 -56.62 -7.50 -22.92
N MET A 132 -55.31 -7.44 -22.64
CA MET A 132 -54.26 -7.20 -23.64
C MET A 132 -53.68 -8.50 -24.23
N PHE A 133 -54.05 -9.66 -23.69
CA PHE A 133 -53.66 -11.01 -24.13
C PHE A 133 -54.92 -11.87 -24.20
#